data_AF-A0A1M7K0K5-F1
#
_entry.id   AF-A0A1M7K0K5-F1
#
_cell.length_a   1.000
_cell.length_b   1.000
_cell.length_c   1.000
_cell.angle_alpha   90.00
_cell.angle_beta   90.00
_cell.angle_gamma   90.00
#
_symmetry.space_group_name_H-M   'P 1'
#
loop_
_entity.id
_entity.type
_entity.pdbx_description
1 polymer ?
#
loop_
_entity_poly.entity_id
_entity_poly.type
_entity_poly.pdbx_seq_one_letter_code
_entity_poly.pdbx_strand_id
1 'polypeptide(L)'
;MKLRYILPVVFAGCLLAGCGDKKVKNSSSDTTKETVTTTVSASSTTAKTTTTTKKTTTAVTTTAKVDPPKDLVLRCRDTLEVYEDIKLDDFITDKNVELKDGSVMVNTSDTGVFEVDVPYIYNGAEFSQKLQYSVIDTTEPLIINAGWSPNHKVGTAFDLNNYVGFADNFDKHPSLTYEGEIDPNKVGSYPIVATVTDSAGNYVSWDMNINVVNEVPKPADNNPRVNYSDFINNYNTDDVRFGIDVSVWQSDVDFNAVRDAGCSFVIIRVGYYYSQVTLDDYFRQNLENATAAGLDVGVYFYTTDNTEEGVREHVRWIIDQLDGHALDMPIVFDWEEFTNFQKYGMSIHDINEIYAAFADEVTKNGYKPMLYSSKNFLNNIWSEKTKSSTPVWLAHFVDETDYDGEYAIWQASAYGHIPGINGDVDMDIQYLNKPI
;
A
#
# COMPACT_ATOMS: atom_id res chain seq x y z
N MET A 1 -26.92 -32.50 -0.22
CA MET A 1 -25.49 -32.89 -0.26
C MET A 1 -24.96 -32.58 -1.65
N LYS A 2 -24.63 -31.32 -1.91
CA LYS A 2 -24.07 -30.85 -3.19
C LYS A 2 -22.59 -30.59 -2.97
N LEU A 3 -21.77 -31.38 -3.66
CA LEU A 3 -20.32 -31.30 -3.68
C LEU A 3 -19.92 -29.93 -4.23
N ARG A 4 -19.26 -29.11 -3.41
CA ARG A 4 -18.60 -27.87 -3.86
C ARG A 4 -17.29 -28.28 -4.52
N TYR A 5 -17.22 -28.17 -5.84
CA TYR A 5 -15.95 -28.22 -6.56
C TYR A 5 -15.23 -26.89 -6.34
N ILE A 6 -14.13 -26.93 -5.61
CA ILE A 6 -13.16 -25.84 -5.53
C ILE A 6 -12.41 -25.88 -6.87
N LEU A 7 -12.69 -24.90 -7.74
CA LEU A 7 -11.94 -24.70 -8.97
C LEU A 7 -10.56 -24.13 -8.61
N PRO A 8 -9.46 -24.61 -9.22
CA PRO A 8 -8.14 -24.04 -8.99
C PRO A 8 -8.09 -22.63 -9.61
N VAL A 9 -7.92 -21.62 -8.78
CA VAL A 9 -7.59 -20.26 -9.22
C VAL A 9 -6.16 -20.32 -9.75
N VAL A 10 -6.03 -20.27 -11.08
CA VAL A 10 -4.73 -20.05 -11.73
C VAL A 10 -4.35 -18.62 -11.40
N PHE A 11 -3.38 -18.47 -10.50
CA PHE A 11 -2.74 -17.19 -10.21
C PHE A 11 -2.13 -16.65 -11.50
N ALA A 12 -2.77 -15.66 -12.11
CA ALA A 12 -2.07 -14.67 -12.90
C ALA A 12 -1.35 -13.76 -11.90
N GLY A 13 -0.21 -14.22 -11.39
CA GLY A 13 0.78 -13.26 -10.92
C GLY A 13 1.06 -12.34 -12.11
N CYS A 14 0.89 -11.03 -11.94
CA CYS A 14 1.46 -10.05 -12.86
C CYS A 14 2.98 -10.14 -12.74
N LEU A 15 3.55 -11.23 -13.27
CA LEU A 15 4.92 -11.27 -13.71
C LEU A 15 4.94 -10.39 -14.94
N LEU A 16 5.27 -9.11 -14.76
CA LEU A 16 5.78 -8.30 -15.86
C LEU A 16 6.83 -9.15 -16.56
N ALA A 17 6.52 -9.58 -17.78
CA ALA A 17 7.43 -10.36 -18.58
C ALA A 17 8.69 -9.51 -18.76
N GLY A 18 9.79 -9.93 -18.14
CA GLY A 18 11.09 -9.32 -18.33
C GLY A 18 11.45 -9.35 -19.82
N CYS A 19 11.26 -8.22 -20.49
CA CYS A 19 11.51 -8.05 -21.91
C CYS A 19 12.67 -7.07 -22.12
N GLY A 20 13.90 -7.44 -21.78
CA GLY A 20 15.07 -6.71 -22.31
C GLY A 20 16.32 -6.77 -21.45
N ASP A 21 17.12 -7.81 -21.66
CA ASP A 21 18.53 -7.83 -21.24
C ASP A 21 19.31 -6.69 -21.92
N LYS A 22 19.81 -5.71 -21.14
CA LYS A 22 21.02 -4.93 -21.46
C LYS A 22 21.62 -4.33 -20.19
N LYS A 23 22.72 -4.94 -19.72
CA LYS A 23 23.52 -4.48 -18.58
C LYS A 23 24.33 -3.22 -18.96
N VAL A 24 24.14 -2.14 -18.22
CA VAL A 24 25.07 -0.99 -18.18
C VAL A 24 25.75 -0.94 -16.81
N LYS A 25 27.07 -0.77 -16.83
CA LYS A 25 27.95 -0.78 -15.66
C LYS A 25 27.94 0.59 -14.97
N ASN A 26 27.70 0.63 -13.66
CA ASN A 26 27.98 1.81 -12.83
C ASN A 26 29.16 1.55 -11.90
N SER A 27 30.12 2.46 -11.94
CA SER A 27 31.28 2.56 -11.05
C SER A 27 30.96 3.50 -9.89
N SER A 28 31.16 3.03 -8.66
CA SER A 28 31.00 3.78 -7.42
C SER A 28 32.22 4.69 -7.13
N SER A 29 31.95 5.83 -6.50
CA SER A 29 32.94 6.56 -5.71
C SER A 29 32.27 7.20 -4.50
N ASP A 30 32.62 6.65 -3.32
CA ASP A 30 32.34 7.17 -1.99
C ASP A 30 32.87 8.60 -1.79
N THR A 31 32.14 9.42 -1.03
CA THR A 31 32.79 10.33 -0.07
C THR A 31 31.87 10.71 1.08
N THR A 32 32.37 10.40 2.28
CA THR A 32 31.91 10.79 3.61
C THR A 32 32.18 12.27 3.92
N LYS A 33 31.35 12.87 4.79
CA LYS A 33 31.70 13.88 5.82
C LYS A 33 30.45 14.30 6.61
N GLU A 34 30.36 13.95 7.89
CA GLU A 34 30.83 14.67 9.08
C GLU A 34 29.82 15.71 9.62
N THR A 35 29.22 15.31 10.74
CA THR A 35 28.28 16.04 11.60
C THR A 35 29.02 17.05 12.48
N VAL A 36 28.51 18.29 12.56
CA VAL A 36 28.96 19.29 13.55
C VAL A 36 27.77 19.72 14.41
N THR A 37 27.83 19.35 15.68
CA THR A 37 26.90 19.76 16.74
C THR A 37 27.30 21.13 17.28
N THR A 38 26.33 22.03 17.49
CA THR A 38 26.55 23.24 18.32
C THR A 38 25.35 23.49 19.22
N THR A 39 25.61 23.45 20.53
CA THR A 39 24.73 23.79 21.63
C THR A 39 24.67 25.30 21.84
N VAL A 40 23.47 25.86 22.06
CA VAL A 40 23.30 27.23 22.59
C VAL A 40 22.22 27.22 23.66
N SER A 41 22.63 27.52 24.90
CA SER A 41 21.76 27.78 26.04
C SER A 41 21.32 29.24 26.06
N ALA A 42 20.04 29.52 26.28
CA ALA A 42 19.54 30.87 26.54
C ALA A 42 18.75 30.93 27.85
N SER A 43 19.21 31.81 28.73
CA SER A 43 18.66 32.16 30.04
C SER A 43 17.48 33.13 29.90
N SER A 44 16.38 32.89 30.62
CA SER A 44 15.22 33.79 30.68
C SER A 44 15.17 34.56 32.00
N THR A 45 15.04 35.88 31.88
CA THR A 45 14.93 36.83 33.00
C THR A 45 13.46 37.15 33.27
N THR A 46 13.07 37.10 34.54
CA THR A 46 11.69 37.33 35.00
C THR A 46 11.48 38.82 35.33
N ALA A 47 10.49 39.46 34.72
CA ALA A 47 10.03 40.80 35.09
C ALA A 47 8.64 40.72 35.76
N LYS A 48 8.57 41.21 37.00
CA LYS A 48 7.36 41.37 37.81
C LYS A 48 6.50 42.51 37.26
N THR A 49 5.22 42.23 37.00
CA THR A 49 4.20 43.27 36.83
C THR A 49 3.14 43.11 37.92
N THR A 50 2.89 44.19 38.66
CA THR A 50 1.93 44.26 39.77
C THR A 50 0.58 44.71 39.22
N THR A 51 -0.45 43.86 39.32
CA THR A 51 -1.83 44.21 38.96
C THR A 51 -2.69 44.17 40.23
N THR A 52 -3.33 45.30 40.52
CA THR A 52 -4.20 45.52 41.69
C THR A 52 -5.59 44.93 41.43
N THR A 53 -5.97 43.87 42.15
CA THR A 53 -7.29 43.24 42.00
C THR A 53 -8.31 43.85 42.95
N LYS A 54 -9.37 44.43 42.36
CA LYS A 54 -10.59 44.88 43.04
C LYS A 54 -11.37 43.66 43.52
N LYS A 55 -11.66 43.61 44.82
CA LYS A 55 -12.35 42.49 45.48
C LYS A 55 -13.85 42.54 45.14
N THR A 56 -14.27 41.75 44.16
CA THR A 56 -15.69 41.44 43.92
C THR A 56 -15.99 40.11 44.59
N THR A 57 -16.77 40.14 45.66
CA THR A 57 -17.31 38.95 46.34
C THR A 57 -18.40 38.35 45.47
N THR A 58 -18.04 37.40 44.62
CA THR A 58 -18.98 36.44 44.04
C THR A 58 -19.21 35.36 45.09
N ALA A 59 -20.45 35.18 45.52
CA ALA A 59 -20.83 34.06 46.38
C ALA A 59 -20.53 32.76 45.62
N VAL A 60 -19.52 32.03 46.09
CA VAL A 60 -19.27 30.66 45.68
C VAL A 60 -20.37 29.84 46.33
N THR A 61 -21.42 29.55 45.57
CA THR A 61 -22.27 28.40 45.86
C THR A 61 -21.35 27.19 45.75
N THR A 62 -20.85 26.69 46.88
CA THR A 62 -20.16 25.41 46.93
C THR A 62 -21.18 24.36 46.54
N THR A 63 -21.20 23.99 45.25
CA THR A 63 -21.77 22.73 44.81
C THR A 63 -21.13 21.65 45.68
N ALA A 64 -21.98 20.87 46.36
CA ALA A 64 -21.52 19.74 47.15
C ALA A 64 -20.58 18.90 46.29
N LYS A 65 -19.42 18.51 46.84
CA LYS A 65 -18.50 17.57 46.20
C LYS A 65 -19.31 16.31 45.88
N VAL A 66 -19.56 16.06 44.59
CA VAL A 66 -20.21 14.84 44.14
C VAL A 66 -19.14 13.76 44.20
N ASP A 67 -19.36 12.71 44.98
CA ASP A 67 -18.51 11.52 44.99
C ASP A 67 -18.85 10.64 43.78
N PRO A 68 -17.88 9.87 43.25
CA PRO A 68 -18.18 8.89 42.19
C PRO A 68 -19.21 7.85 42.70
N PRO A 69 -19.97 7.22 41.78
CA PRO A 69 -20.97 6.23 42.16
C PRO A 69 -20.32 5.07 42.92
N LYS A 70 -20.88 4.70 44.08
CA LYS A 70 -20.36 3.60 44.91
C LYS A 70 -20.54 2.23 44.24
N ASP A 71 -21.50 2.15 43.34
CA ASP A 71 -21.87 1.01 42.52
C ASP A 71 -21.43 1.21 41.06
N LEU A 72 -20.33 1.94 40.82
CA LEU A 72 -19.78 2.17 39.49
C LEU A 72 -19.58 0.84 38.74
N VAL A 73 -20.21 0.74 37.59
CA VAL A 73 -19.97 -0.28 36.58
C VAL A 73 -19.32 0.43 35.40
N LEU A 74 -18.06 0.07 35.14
CA LEU A 74 -17.31 0.53 33.98
C LEU A 74 -16.26 -0.52 33.66
N ARG A 75 -16.51 -1.31 32.62
CA ARG A 75 -15.68 -2.44 32.20
C ARG A 75 -15.39 -2.34 30.71
N CYS A 76 -14.23 -2.82 30.32
CA CYS A 76 -13.79 -2.83 28.93
C CYS A 76 -13.57 -4.24 28.42
N ARG A 77 -13.18 -4.36 27.15
CA ARG A 77 -12.57 -5.58 26.62
C ARG A 77 -11.23 -5.83 27.32
N ASP A 78 -10.95 -7.09 27.64
CA ASP A 78 -9.67 -7.49 28.24
C ASP A 78 -8.54 -7.49 27.20
N THR A 79 -8.86 -7.82 25.95
CA THR A 79 -7.92 -7.89 24.83
C THR A 79 -8.42 -7.17 23.58
N LEU A 80 -7.49 -6.54 22.87
CA LEU A 80 -7.66 -5.92 21.55
C LEU A 80 -6.64 -6.50 20.56
N GLU A 81 -7.00 -6.50 19.29
CA GLU A 81 -6.05 -6.83 18.22
C GLU A 81 -5.13 -5.63 17.95
N VAL A 82 -3.87 -5.89 17.63
CA VAL A 82 -2.93 -4.84 17.22
C VAL A 82 -3.43 -4.16 15.93
N TYR A 83 -3.35 -2.83 15.92
CA TYR A 83 -3.91 -1.94 14.89
C TYR A 83 -5.45 -1.99 14.74
N GLU A 84 -6.19 -2.55 15.70
CA GLU A 84 -7.65 -2.47 15.69
C GLU A 84 -8.12 -1.01 15.82
N ASP A 85 -8.87 -0.52 14.83
CA ASP A 85 -9.53 0.78 14.88
C ASP A 85 -10.78 0.71 15.76
N ILE A 86 -10.62 0.97 17.07
CA ILE A 86 -11.71 0.92 18.05
C ILE A 86 -11.85 2.23 18.84
N LYS A 87 -13.08 2.73 18.89
CA LYS A 87 -13.45 3.89 19.71
C LYS A 87 -13.69 3.49 21.15
N LEU A 88 -13.49 4.43 22.07
CA LEU A 88 -13.71 4.23 23.49
C LEU A 88 -15.13 3.75 23.80
N ASP A 89 -16.14 4.24 23.08
CA ASP A 89 -17.53 3.78 23.24
C ASP A 89 -17.72 2.30 22.92
N ASP A 90 -17.04 1.78 21.90
CA ASP A 90 -17.12 0.38 21.46
C ASP A 90 -16.22 -0.54 22.31
N PHE A 91 -15.16 0.02 22.89
CA PHE A 91 -14.25 -0.67 23.81
C PHE A 91 -14.87 -0.96 25.17
N ILE A 92 -15.76 -0.08 25.65
CA ILE A 92 -16.46 -0.24 26.93
C ILE A 92 -17.64 -1.20 26.77
N THR A 93 -17.59 -2.33 27.48
CA THR A 93 -18.52 -3.45 27.35
C THR A 93 -19.69 -3.39 28.33
N ASP A 94 -19.51 -2.76 29.48
CA ASP A 94 -20.53 -2.60 30.50
C ASP A 94 -20.34 -1.28 31.26
N LYS A 95 -21.40 -0.46 31.31
CA LYS A 95 -21.37 0.86 31.96
C LYS A 95 -22.71 1.23 32.59
N ASN A 96 -22.67 1.87 33.76
CA ASN A 96 -23.82 2.54 34.38
C ASN A 96 -23.64 4.07 34.50
N VAL A 97 -22.69 4.62 33.74
CA VAL A 97 -22.37 6.05 33.65
C VAL A 97 -22.33 6.48 32.18
N GLU A 98 -22.51 7.77 31.94
CA GLU A 98 -22.36 8.35 30.60
C GLU A 98 -20.87 8.58 30.33
N LEU A 99 -20.33 8.04 29.22
CA LEU A 99 -18.94 8.30 28.86
C LEU A 99 -18.78 9.72 28.35
N LYS A 100 -17.67 10.34 28.71
CA LYS A 100 -17.17 11.53 28.05
C LYS A 100 -16.16 11.09 27.00
N ASP A 101 -16.10 11.79 25.86
CA ASP A 101 -15.12 11.55 24.80
C ASP A 101 -15.15 10.12 24.20
N GLY A 102 -16.33 9.49 24.13
CA GLY A 102 -16.51 8.14 23.61
C GLY A 102 -16.02 7.91 22.18
N SER A 103 -15.84 8.97 21.38
CA SER A 103 -15.30 8.90 20.02
C SER A 103 -13.77 8.82 19.93
N VAL A 104 -13.05 8.96 21.05
CA VAL A 104 -11.58 8.86 21.08
C VAL A 104 -11.15 7.43 20.75
N MET A 105 -10.11 7.29 19.94
CA MET A 105 -9.55 5.98 19.60
C MET A 105 -8.74 5.41 20.77
N VAL A 106 -8.89 4.11 21.04
CA VAL A 106 -8.08 3.39 22.01
C VAL A 106 -6.71 3.07 21.39
N ASN A 107 -5.65 3.13 22.18
CA ASN A 107 -4.31 2.83 21.67
C ASN A 107 -4.15 1.33 21.42
N THR A 108 -3.96 0.96 20.16
CA THR A 108 -3.69 -0.40 19.67
C THR A 108 -2.42 -0.46 18.81
N SER A 109 -1.55 0.55 18.88
CA SER A 109 -0.42 0.70 17.93
C SER A 109 0.73 -0.28 18.13
N ASP A 110 0.74 -1.02 19.24
CA ASP A 110 1.79 -2.00 19.57
C ASP A 110 1.19 -3.06 20.49
N THR A 111 1.87 -4.19 20.62
CA THR A 111 1.49 -5.28 21.53
C THR A 111 1.95 -4.99 22.96
N GLY A 112 1.23 -5.52 23.95
CA GLY A 112 1.58 -5.38 25.36
C GLY A 112 0.40 -4.99 26.23
N VAL A 113 0.70 -4.53 27.45
CA VAL A 113 -0.32 -4.12 28.42
C VAL A 113 -0.40 -2.60 28.45
N PHE A 114 -1.61 -2.08 28.26
CA PHE A 114 -1.89 -0.65 28.18
C PHE A 114 -2.89 -0.22 29.26
N GLU A 115 -2.92 1.08 29.52
CA GLU A 115 -3.95 1.72 30.34
C GLU A 115 -4.63 2.82 29.53
N VAL A 116 -5.94 2.98 29.71
CA VAL A 116 -6.71 4.10 29.20
C VAL A 116 -7.46 4.79 30.33
N ASP A 117 -7.37 6.11 30.39
CA ASP A 117 -8.19 6.95 31.25
C ASP A 117 -9.57 7.11 30.60
N VAL A 118 -10.62 6.63 31.26
CA VAL A 118 -12.00 6.65 30.77
C VAL A 118 -12.78 7.73 31.49
N PRO A 119 -12.94 8.94 30.89
CA PRO A 119 -13.70 9.99 31.52
C PRO A 119 -15.21 9.69 31.42
N TYR A 120 -15.94 9.99 32.49
CA TYR A 120 -17.39 9.76 32.56
C TYR A 120 -18.10 10.84 33.36
N ILE A 121 -19.40 10.99 33.09
CA ILE A 121 -20.28 11.94 33.75
C ILE A 121 -21.19 11.18 34.70
N TYR A 122 -21.27 11.64 35.95
CA TYR A 122 -22.20 11.15 36.95
C TYR A 122 -22.79 12.32 37.75
N ASN A 123 -24.13 12.43 37.77
CA ASN A 123 -24.86 13.52 38.42
C ASN A 123 -24.35 14.94 38.03
N GLY A 124 -23.95 15.11 36.76
CA GLY A 124 -23.45 16.38 36.23
C GLY A 124 -22.02 16.74 36.65
N ALA A 125 -21.31 15.84 37.34
CA ALA A 125 -19.89 15.96 37.65
C ALA A 125 -19.06 15.00 36.78
N GLU A 126 -17.84 15.42 36.45
CA GLU A 126 -16.89 14.63 35.66
C GLU A 126 -15.96 13.83 36.56
N PHE A 127 -15.74 12.58 36.16
CA PHE A 127 -14.83 11.64 36.82
C PHE A 127 -14.01 10.93 35.75
N SER A 128 -13.00 10.16 36.18
CA SER A 128 -12.24 9.26 35.31
C SER A 128 -11.93 7.97 36.06
N GLN A 129 -11.88 6.86 35.32
CA GLN A 129 -11.37 5.58 35.80
C GLN A 129 -10.32 5.08 34.82
N LYS A 130 -9.16 4.67 35.35
CA LYS A 130 -8.16 3.93 34.58
C LYS A 130 -8.61 2.49 34.39
N LEU A 131 -8.65 2.04 33.15
CA LEU A 131 -8.85 0.65 32.78
C LEU A 131 -7.59 0.10 32.12
N GLN A 132 -7.27 -1.15 32.42
CA GLN A 132 -6.14 -1.86 31.83
C GLN A 132 -6.66 -2.87 30.80
N TYR A 133 -5.92 -3.03 29.71
CA TYR A 133 -6.20 -4.00 28.65
C TYR A 133 -4.89 -4.47 28.02
N SER A 134 -4.95 -5.60 27.30
CA SER A 134 -3.82 -6.11 26.52
C SER A 134 -4.09 -5.93 25.04
N VAL A 135 -3.07 -5.51 24.29
CA VAL A 135 -3.06 -5.57 22.84
C VAL A 135 -2.20 -6.76 22.44
N ILE A 136 -2.74 -7.64 21.62
CA ILE A 136 -2.10 -8.86 21.17
C ILE A 136 -2.24 -8.99 19.66
N ASP A 137 -1.36 -9.78 19.07
CA ASP A 137 -1.43 -10.15 17.67
C ASP A 137 -2.02 -11.56 17.57
N THR A 138 -3.22 -11.65 17.01
CA THR A 138 -3.96 -12.91 16.83
C THR A 138 -4.19 -13.26 15.37
N THR A 139 -3.68 -12.44 14.47
CA THR A 139 -3.88 -12.58 13.04
C THR A 139 -2.84 -13.57 12.49
N GLU A 140 -3.30 -14.51 11.67
CA GLU A 140 -2.39 -15.46 11.00
C GLU A 140 -1.68 -14.77 9.81
N PRO A 141 -0.44 -15.18 9.49
CA PRO A 141 0.26 -14.68 8.31
C PRO A 141 -0.53 -14.87 7.01
N LEU A 142 -0.56 -13.83 6.17
CA LEU A 142 -1.18 -13.85 4.86
C LEU A 142 -0.27 -14.49 3.82
N ILE A 143 -0.75 -15.55 3.18
CA ILE A 143 -0.07 -16.15 2.02
C ILE A 143 -0.43 -15.37 0.75
N ILE A 144 0.53 -14.59 0.24
CA ILE A 144 0.38 -13.79 -0.98
C ILE A 144 0.53 -14.68 -2.23
N ASN A 145 1.55 -15.52 -2.25
CA ASN A 145 1.79 -16.49 -3.30
C ASN A 145 2.20 -17.81 -2.66
N ALA A 146 1.34 -18.82 -2.75
CA ALA A 146 1.56 -20.11 -2.09
C ALA A 146 2.56 -21.01 -2.83
N GLY A 147 2.95 -20.67 -4.07
CA GLY A 147 3.87 -21.48 -4.86
C GLY A 147 3.44 -22.95 -4.97
N TRP A 148 2.19 -23.24 -5.36
CA TRP A 148 1.64 -24.61 -5.28
C TRP A 148 2.46 -25.70 -5.99
N SER A 149 3.08 -25.38 -7.15
CA SER A 149 3.85 -26.36 -7.93
C SER A 149 5.01 -25.73 -8.74
N PRO A 150 5.96 -25.03 -8.11
CA PRO A 150 7.04 -24.34 -8.79
C PRO A 150 8.00 -25.33 -9.45
N ASN A 151 8.67 -24.85 -10.50
CA ASN A 151 9.74 -25.56 -11.17
C ASN A 151 11.10 -25.07 -10.64
N HIS A 152 11.87 -25.95 -10.02
CA HIS A 152 13.23 -25.72 -9.58
C HIS A 152 14.23 -26.31 -10.57
N LYS A 153 15.27 -25.55 -10.96
CA LYS A 153 16.30 -26.04 -11.88
C LYS A 153 17.24 -27.00 -11.15
N VAL A 154 17.38 -28.22 -11.65
CA VAL A 154 18.28 -29.23 -11.09
C VAL A 154 19.72 -28.71 -10.97
N GLY A 155 20.36 -28.99 -9.82
CA GLY A 155 21.74 -28.61 -9.53
C GLY A 155 21.94 -27.16 -9.09
N THR A 156 20.86 -26.39 -8.87
CA THR A 156 20.93 -25.03 -8.33
C THR A 156 20.61 -25.01 -6.83
N ALA A 157 20.99 -23.93 -6.14
CA ALA A 157 20.71 -23.78 -4.72
C ALA A 157 19.20 -23.65 -4.49
N PHE A 158 18.65 -24.47 -3.59
CA PHE A 158 17.24 -24.44 -3.23
C PHE A 158 17.00 -23.50 -2.04
N ASP A 159 16.04 -22.60 -2.21
CA ASP A 159 15.49 -21.75 -1.16
C ASP A 159 14.00 -21.55 -1.45
N LEU A 160 13.15 -21.90 -0.48
CA LEU A 160 11.70 -21.85 -0.62
C LEU A 160 11.18 -20.41 -0.75
N ASN A 161 11.93 -19.42 -0.23
CA ASN A 161 11.61 -18.00 -0.35
C ASN A 161 11.65 -17.49 -1.81
N ASN A 162 12.18 -18.27 -2.75
CA ASN A 162 12.12 -17.94 -4.17
C ASN A 162 10.77 -18.31 -4.83
N TYR A 163 9.90 -19.02 -4.10
CA TYR A 163 8.65 -19.57 -4.65
C TYR A 163 7.42 -19.13 -3.87
N VAL A 164 7.59 -18.69 -2.63
CA VAL A 164 6.50 -18.34 -1.71
C VAL A 164 6.61 -16.86 -1.33
N GLY A 165 5.50 -16.15 -1.43
CA GLY A 165 5.33 -14.78 -0.95
C GLY A 165 4.35 -14.76 0.22
N PHE A 166 4.70 -14.05 1.29
CA PHE A 166 3.88 -13.94 2.48
C PHE A 166 4.10 -12.60 3.18
N ALA A 167 3.12 -12.20 3.99
CA ALA A 167 3.15 -10.99 4.80
C ALA A 167 2.39 -11.23 6.10
N ASP A 168 2.52 -10.32 7.04
CA ASP A 168 1.75 -10.32 8.28
C ASP A 168 1.27 -8.91 8.60
N ASN A 169 0.19 -8.76 9.36
CA ASN A 169 -0.35 -7.45 9.77
C ASN A 169 0.61 -6.68 10.68
N PHE A 170 1.35 -7.38 11.54
CA PHE A 170 2.19 -6.77 12.57
C PHE A 170 3.65 -7.20 12.48
N ASP A 171 3.93 -8.49 12.33
CA ASP A 171 5.27 -9.03 12.22
C ASP A 171 5.93 -8.66 10.89
N LYS A 172 7.11 -8.06 10.98
CA LYS A 172 7.91 -7.66 9.81
C LYS A 172 8.76 -8.79 9.26
N HIS A 173 8.94 -9.86 10.04
CA HIS A 173 9.79 -11.00 9.72
C HIS A 173 9.16 -12.37 10.07
N PRO A 174 7.97 -12.71 9.54
CA PRO A 174 7.45 -14.06 9.68
C PRO A 174 8.43 -15.09 9.10
N SER A 175 8.44 -16.30 9.67
CA SER A 175 9.38 -17.36 9.30
C SER A 175 8.73 -18.40 8.41
N LEU A 176 9.33 -18.66 7.24
CA LEU A 176 8.95 -19.74 6.34
C LEU A 176 9.79 -20.99 6.60
N THR A 177 9.11 -22.09 6.91
CA THR A 177 9.70 -23.42 7.11
C THR A 177 8.96 -24.46 6.28
N TYR A 178 9.51 -25.68 6.18
CA TYR A 178 8.81 -26.79 5.55
C TYR A 178 9.16 -28.14 6.17
N GLU A 179 8.22 -29.08 6.07
CA GLU A 179 8.41 -30.51 6.35
C GLU A 179 8.44 -31.31 5.04
N GLY A 180 9.33 -32.30 4.96
CA GLY A 180 9.54 -33.15 3.78
C GLY A 180 10.99 -33.17 3.30
N GLU A 181 11.28 -34.03 2.31
CA GLU A 181 12.62 -34.14 1.73
C GLU A 181 12.62 -33.59 0.30
N ILE A 182 13.60 -32.75 -0.01
CA ILE A 182 13.87 -32.25 -1.36
C ILE A 182 15.32 -32.56 -1.70
N ASP A 183 15.56 -33.16 -2.87
CA ASP A 183 16.90 -33.30 -3.43
C ASP A 183 17.03 -32.38 -4.66
N PRO A 184 17.61 -31.17 -4.53
CA PRO A 184 17.71 -30.23 -5.64
C PRO A 184 18.66 -30.69 -6.75
N ASN A 185 19.42 -31.78 -6.53
CA ASN A 185 20.35 -32.34 -7.51
C ASN A 185 19.75 -33.51 -8.30
N LYS A 186 18.48 -33.85 -8.05
CA LYS A 186 17.81 -34.96 -8.70
C LYS A 186 16.47 -34.52 -9.26
N VAL A 187 16.24 -34.82 -10.53
CA VAL A 187 14.95 -34.56 -11.18
C VAL A 187 13.87 -35.41 -10.50
N GLY A 188 12.76 -34.78 -10.14
CA GLY A 188 11.69 -35.41 -9.39
C GLY A 188 10.61 -34.42 -8.98
N SER A 189 9.54 -34.94 -8.41
CA SER A 189 8.48 -34.16 -7.77
C SER A 189 8.52 -34.46 -6.27
N TYR A 190 8.65 -33.43 -5.47
CA TYR A 190 8.92 -33.52 -4.03
C TYR A 190 7.77 -32.85 -3.28
N PRO A 191 6.84 -33.62 -2.68
CA PRO A 191 5.79 -33.07 -1.84
C PRO A 191 6.40 -32.57 -0.51
N ILE A 192 6.01 -31.37 -0.12
CA ILE A 192 6.35 -30.77 1.17
C ILE A 192 5.12 -30.13 1.80
N VAL A 193 5.17 -29.92 3.11
CA VAL A 193 4.23 -29.06 3.84
C VAL A 193 4.96 -27.78 4.20
N ALA A 194 4.61 -26.67 3.58
CA ALA A 194 5.17 -25.35 3.91
C ALA A 194 4.40 -24.75 5.09
N THR A 195 5.08 -24.00 5.95
CA THR A 195 4.48 -23.29 7.09
C THR A 195 5.10 -21.91 7.24
N VAL A 196 4.25 -20.88 7.34
CA VAL A 196 4.65 -19.53 7.75
C VAL A 196 4.19 -19.32 9.19
N THR A 197 5.07 -18.83 10.05
CA THR A 197 4.79 -18.54 11.47
C THR A 197 5.26 -17.14 11.83
N ASP A 198 4.40 -16.35 12.45
CA ASP A 198 4.77 -15.03 12.98
C ASP A 198 5.44 -15.11 14.36
N SER A 199 5.86 -13.96 14.87
CA SER A 199 6.47 -13.80 16.19
C SER A 199 5.54 -14.05 17.38
N ALA A 200 4.22 -13.95 17.20
CA ALA A 200 3.20 -14.24 18.21
C ALA A 200 2.86 -15.74 18.29
N GLY A 201 3.26 -16.51 17.28
CA GLY A 201 3.05 -17.95 17.15
C GLY A 201 1.80 -18.32 16.34
N ASN A 202 1.15 -17.37 15.66
CA ASN A 202 0.11 -17.73 14.69
C ASN A 202 0.79 -18.26 13.41
N TYR A 203 0.11 -19.15 12.69
CA TYR A 203 0.72 -19.83 11.57
C TYR A 203 -0.30 -20.29 10.52
N VAL A 204 0.17 -20.40 9.29
CA VAL A 204 -0.56 -21.02 8.17
C VAL A 204 0.32 -22.10 7.54
N SER A 205 -0.26 -23.27 7.30
CA SER A 205 0.42 -24.40 6.65
C SER A 205 -0.36 -24.90 5.43
N TRP A 206 0.34 -25.31 4.39
CA TRP A 206 -0.26 -25.88 3.18
C TRP A 206 0.64 -26.89 2.47
N ASP A 207 0.03 -27.78 1.71
CA ASP A 207 0.73 -28.75 0.87
C ASP A 207 1.19 -28.10 -0.44
N MET A 208 2.42 -28.37 -0.86
CA MET A 208 2.93 -27.96 -2.17
C MET A 208 3.93 -28.98 -2.74
N ASN A 209 4.10 -28.96 -4.06
CA ASN A 209 5.02 -29.87 -4.75
C ASN A 209 6.17 -29.09 -5.42
N ILE A 210 7.41 -29.35 -5.03
CA ILE A 210 8.58 -28.82 -5.76
C ILE A 210 8.89 -29.76 -6.93
N ASN A 211 8.79 -29.24 -8.15
CA ASN A 211 9.19 -29.98 -9.35
C ASN A 211 10.63 -29.64 -9.69
N VAL A 212 11.58 -30.52 -9.37
CA VAL A 212 12.97 -30.38 -9.79
C VAL A 212 13.06 -30.85 -11.24
N VAL A 213 13.36 -29.92 -12.14
CA VAL A 213 13.32 -30.13 -13.58
C VAL A 213 14.67 -29.84 -14.23
N ASN A 214 14.92 -30.50 -15.37
CA ASN A 214 16.10 -30.24 -16.17
C ASN A 214 16.10 -28.82 -16.73
N GLU A 215 14.95 -28.26 -17.10
CA GLU A 215 14.80 -26.89 -17.60
C GLU A 215 13.48 -26.32 -17.08
N VAL A 216 13.51 -25.07 -16.61
CA VAL A 216 12.29 -24.37 -16.19
C VAL A 216 11.53 -23.95 -17.46
N PRO A 217 10.27 -24.39 -17.63
CA PRO A 217 9.47 -23.99 -18.79
C PRO A 217 9.35 -22.47 -18.85
N LYS A 218 9.57 -21.90 -20.03
CA LYS A 218 9.23 -20.50 -20.28
C LYS A 218 7.71 -20.40 -20.42
N PRO A 219 7.05 -19.46 -19.72
CA PRO A 219 5.64 -19.15 -20.00
C PRO A 219 5.46 -18.84 -21.48
N ALA A 220 4.45 -19.44 -22.10
CA ALA A 220 4.06 -19.09 -23.45
C ALA A 220 3.16 -17.85 -23.39
N ASP A 221 3.46 -16.86 -24.22
CA ASP A 221 2.57 -15.72 -24.43
C ASP A 221 1.41 -16.15 -25.35
N ASN A 222 0.27 -16.42 -24.72
CA ASN A 222 -0.95 -16.83 -25.40
C ASN A 222 -2.07 -15.77 -25.25
N ASN A 223 -1.75 -14.57 -24.75
CA ASN A 223 -2.75 -13.56 -24.50
C ASN A 223 -3.19 -12.90 -25.82
N PRO A 224 -4.50 -12.80 -26.09
CA PRO A 224 -4.99 -12.14 -27.28
C PRO A 224 -4.70 -10.64 -27.18
N ARG A 225 -4.13 -10.08 -28.25
CA ARG A 225 -3.97 -8.63 -28.38
C ARG A 225 -5.29 -7.99 -28.75
N VAL A 226 -5.52 -6.79 -28.22
CA VAL A 226 -6.75 -6.01 -28.45
C VAL A 226 -6.37 -4.68 -29.09
N ASN A 227 -6.98 -4.34 -30.23
CA ASN A 227 -6.77 -3.02 -30.82
C ASN A 227 -7.46 -1.96 -29.95
N TYR A 228 -6.82 -0.80 -29.79
CA TYR A 228 -7.35 0.31 -28.99
C TYR A 228 -8.74 0.77 -29.44
N SER A 229 -9.02 0.74 -30.75
CA SER A 229 -10.35 1.06 -31.28
C SER A 229 -11.42 0.06 -30.83
N ASP A 230 -11.08 -1.23 -30.77
CA ASP A 230 -12.00 -2.28 -30.32
C ASP A 230 -12.23 -2.16 -28.81
N PHE A 231 -11.17 -1.85 -28.06
CA PHE A 231 -11.24 -1.54 -26.64
C PHE A 231 -12.19 -0.37 -26.35
N ILE A 232 -12.02 0.78 -27.00
CA ILE A 232 -12.95 1.91 -26.89
C ILE A 232 -14.37 1.46 -27.19
N ASN A 233 -14.61 0.78 -28.31
CA ASN A 233 -15.95 0.36 -28.72
C ASN A 233 -16.64 -0.55 -27.68
N ASN A 234 -15.89 -1.37 -26.95
CA ASN A 234 -16.42 -2.28 -25.95
C ASN A 234 -16.86 -1.57 -24.66
N TYR A 235 -16.21 -0.45 -24.32
CA TYR A 235 -16.39 0.23 -23.04
C TYR A 235 -16.96 1.65 -23.13
N ASN A 236 -17.23 2.15 -24.34
CA ASN A 236 -17.65 3.53 -24.55
C ASN A 236 -19.04 3.83 -23.96
N THR A 237 -19.07 4.55 -22.84
CA THR A 237 -20.25 5.15 -22.21
C THR A 237 -20.10 6.67 -22.13
N ASP A 238 -21.19 7.40 -21.84
CA ASP A 238 -21.18 8.88 -21.79
C ASP A 238 -20.29 9.46 -20.66
N ASP A 239 -19.90 8.64 -19.68
CA ASP A 239 -19.19 9.02 -18.45
C ASP A 239 -17.78 8.44 -18.33
N VAL A 240 -17.18 7.97 -19.42
CA VAL A 240 -15.81 7.49 -19.45
C VAL A 240 -14.95 8.20 -20.48
N ARG A 241 -13.63 8.15 -20.27
CA ARG A 241 -12.63 8.42 -21.29
C ARG A 241 -11.48 7.43 -21.20
N PHE A 242 -10.70 7.34 -22.26
CA PHE A 242 -9.70 6.30 -22.42
C PHE A 242 -8.28 6.87 -22.40
N GLY A 243 -7.37 6.11 -21.84
CA GLY A 243 -5.96 6.47 -21.75
C GLY A 243 -5.06 5.25 -21.91
N ILE A 244 -3.78 5.50 -21.72
CA ILE A 244 -2.72 4.50 -21.66
C ILE A 244 -1.73 4.90 -20.57
N ASP A 245 -0.93 3.96 -20.09
CA ASP A 245 0.29 4.26 -19.35
C ASP A 245 1.53 3.76 -20.09
N VAL A 246 2.62 4.53 -19.96
CA VAL A 246 3.84 4.34 -20.77
C VAL A 246 5.11 4.54 -19.96
N SER A 247 6.17 3.88 -20.39
CA SER A 247 7.51 3.97 -19.83
C SER A 247 8.57 3.75 -20.92
N VAL A 248 9.82 3.51 -20.53
CA VAL A 248 10.88 3.04 -21.43
C VAL A 248 10.47 1.84 -22.31
N TRP A 249 9.51 1.02 -21.87
CA TRP A 249 9.10 -0.18 -22.58
C TRP A 249 8.43 0.11 -23.93
N GLN A 250 7.77 1.26 -24.06
CA GLN A 250 7.14 1.70 -25.31
C GLN A 250 8.11 2.45 -26.23
N SER A 251 9.29 2.81 -25.74
CA SER A 251 10.33 3.54 -26.48
C SER A 251 9.80 4.84 -27.11
N ASP A 252 10.10 5.11 -28.39
CA ASP A 252 9.63 6.31 -29.09
C ASP A 252 8.12 6.22 -29.41
N VAL A 253 7.31 7.00 -28.67
CA VAL A 253 5.85 7.09 -28.86
C VAL A 253 5.49 8.29 -29.75
N ASP A 254 4.67 8.06 -30.79
CA ASP A 254 4.01 9.13 -31.55
C ASP A 254 2.70 9.53 -30.85
N PHE A 255 2.79 10.52 -29.96
CA PHE A 255 1.63 10.99 -29.20
C PHE A 255 0.55 11.68 -30.04
N ASN A 256 0.87 12.20 -31.24
CA ASN A 256 -0.16 12.72 -32.14
C ASN A 256 -0.99 11.56 -32.69
N ALA A 257 -0.36 10.46 -33.10
CA ALA A 257 -1.07 9.26 -33.54
C ALA A 257 -1.89 8.62 -32.40
N VAL A 258 -1.35 8.60 -31.18
CA VAL A 258 -2.06 8.13 -29.98
C VAL A 258 -3.31 8.96 -29.70
N ARG A 259 -3.20 10.30 -29.71
CA ARG A 259 -4.37 11.19 -29.58
C ARG A 259 -5.37 10.96 -30.71
N ASP A 260 -4.90 10.88 -31.95
CA ASP A 260 -5.77 10.72 -33.12
C ASP A 260 -6.49 9.35 -33.13
N ALA A 261 -5.98 8.37 -32.38
CA ALA A 261 -6.63 7.08 -32.13
C ALA A 261 -7.73 7.14 -31.05
N GLY A 262 -7.95 8.30 -30.41
CA GLY A 262 -8.99 8.51 -29.39
C GLY A 262 -8.49 8.50 -27.95
N CYS A 263 -7.17 8.41 -27.72
CA CYS A 263 -6.59 8.51 -26.38
C CYS A 263 -6.74 9.93 -25.84
N SER A 264 -7.15 10.05 -24.57
CA SER A 264 -7.45 11.34 -23.91
C SER A 264 -6.46 11.70 -22.81
N PHE A 265 -5.80 10.71 -22.19
CA PHE A 265 -4.83 10.93 -21.14
C PHE A 265 -3.70 9.89 -21.20
N VAL A 266 -2.54 10.24 -20.63
CA VAL A 266 -1.42 9.31 -20.45
C VAL A 266 -0.83 9.42 -19.04
N ILE A 267 -0.55 8.28 -18.41
CA ILE A 267 0.19 8.21 -17.14
C ILE A 267 1.61 7.72 -17.44
N ILE A 268 2.61 8.58 -17.21
CA ILE A 268 3.99 8.34 -17.65
C ILE A 268 4.85 7.90 -16.47
N ARG A 269 5.65 6.84 -16.60
CA ARG A 269 6.61 6.50 -15.55
C ARG A 269 7.63 7.61 -15.40
N VAL A 270 7.66 8.26 -14.23
CA VAL A 270 8.70 9.28 -13.94
C VAL A 270 10.04 8.61 -13.63
N GLY A 271 10.00 7.48 -12.95
CA GLY A 271 11.18 6.74 -12.57
C GLY A 271 10.82 5.50 -11.78
N TYR A 272 11.85 4.86 -11.25
CA TYR A 272 11.70 3.69 -10.41
C TYR A 272 12.74 3.64 -9.30
N TYR A 273 12.43 2.91 -8.24
CA TYR A 273 13.33 2.61 -7.13
C TYR A 273 13.34 1.10 -6.82
N TYR A 274 14.54 0.52 -6.79
CA TYR A 274 14.82 -0.82 -6.24
C TYR A 274 15.89 -0.75 -5.15
N SER A 275 16.98 -0.07 -5.49
CA SER A 275 18.11 0.21 -4.58
C SER A 275 18.72 1.59 -4.80
N GLN A 276 18.43 2.20 -5.95
CA GLN A 276 18.77 3.57 -6.32
C GLN A 276 17.58 4.16 -7.07
N VAL A 277 17.28 5.42 -6.82
CA VAL A 277 16.28 6.15 -7.59
C VAL A 277 16.81 6.38 -8.99
N THR A 278 16.06 5.96 -9.99
CA THR A 278 16.45 6.06 -11.40
C THR A 278 15.34 6.72 -12.21
N LEU A 279 15.70 7.74 -12.98
CA LEU A 279 14.79 8.37 -13.95
C LEU A 279 14.49 7.39 -15.08
N ASP A 280 13.24 7.32 -15.53
CA ASP A 280 12.91 6.56 -16.73
C ASP A 280 13.54 7.25 -17.96
N ASP A 281 14.20 6.46 -18.80
CA ASP A 281 14.97 6.96 -19.96
C ASP A 281 14.12 7.79 -20.94
N TYR A 282 12.81 7.57 -20.99
CA TYR A 282 11.89 8.30 -21.88
C TYR A 282 11.02 9.33 -21.16
N PHE A 283 11.11 9.48 -19.83
CA PHE A 283 10.22 10.34 -19.05
C PHE A 283 10.11 11.76 -19.61
N ARG A 284 11.25 12.45 -19.80
CA ARG A 284 11.25 13.85 -20.23
C ARG A 284 10.68 14.04 -21.62
N GLN A 285 11.07 13.16 -22.56
CA GLN A 285 10.57 13.18 -23.93
C GLN A 285 9.06 12.89 -23.97
N ASN A 286 8.60 11.90 -23.18
CA ASN A 286 7.19 11.54 -23.12
C ASN A 286 6.36 12.68 -22.49
N LEU A 287 6.84 13.29 -21.40
CA LEU A 287 6.17 14.41 -20.76
C LEU A 287 6.00 15.59 -21.72
N GLU A 288 7.07 15.98 -22.42
CA GLU A 288 7.04 17.08 -23.40
C GLU A 288 6.11 16.75 -24.58
N ASN A 289 6.26 15.56 -25.19
CA ASN A 289 5.54 15.21 -26.40
C ASN A 289 4.05 14.93 -26.17
N ALA A 290 3.68 14.30 -25.05
CA ALA A 290 2.29 14.06 -24.69
C ALA A 290 1.55 15.39 -24.41
N THR A 291 2.20 16.28 -23.63
CA THR A 291 1.68 17.62 -23.37
C THR A 291 1.52 18.41 -24.68
N ALA A 292 2.52 18.38 -25.55
CA ALA A 292 2.47 19.07 -26.84
C ALA A 292 1.40 18.52 -27.80
N ALA A 293 1.08 17.22 -27.68
CA ALA A 293 -0.04 16.62 -28.42
C ALA A 293 -1.41 17.04 -27.86
N GLY A 294 -1.48 17.58 -26.65
CA GLY A 294 -2.71 18.00 -25.98
C GLY A 294 -3.42 16.87 -25.22
N LEU A 295 -2.67 15.87 -24.77
CA LEU A 295 -3.17 14.81 -23.87
C LEU A 295 -3.08 15.30 -22.42
N ASP A 296 -4.02 14.89 -21.57
CA ASP A 296 -3.91 15.09 -20.13
C ASP A 296 -2.80 14.18 -19.58
N VAL A 297 -1.88 14.74 -18.78
CA VAL A 297 -0.69 13.99 -18.32
C VAL A 297 -0.71 13.76 -16.81
N GLY A 298 -0.43 12.52 -16.40
CA GLY A 298 -0.09 12.11 -15.04
C GLY A 298 1.23 11.38 -15.02
N VAL A 299 1.70 11.02 -13.82
CA VAL A 299 2.94 10.26 -13.68
C VAL A 299 2.80 9.15 -12.64
N TYR A 300 3.54 8.06 -12.83
CA TYR A 300 3.65 7.01 -11.81
C TYR A 300 5.10 6.75 -11.45
N PHE A 301 5.33 6.33 -10.20
CA PHE A 301 6.64 5.96 -9.70
C PHE A 301 6.61 4.54 -9.16
N TYR A 302 7.29 3.65 -9.87
CA TYR A 302 7.47 2.27 -9.43
C TYR A 302 8.46 2.25 -8.27
N THR A 303 8.08 1.77 -7.09
CA THR A 303 8.95 1.80 -5.92
C THR A 303 8.93 0.52 -5.13
N THR A 304 10.07 0.22 -4.52
CA THR A 304 10.22 -0.78 -3.47
C THR A 304 10.52 -0.13 -2.12
N ASP A 305 10.07 1.11 -1.91
CA ASP A 305 10.21 1.80 -0.63
C ASP A 305 9.68 0.96 0.51
N ASN A 306 10.42 0.98 1.61
CA ASN A 306 10.07 0.22 2.80
C ASN A 306 10.13 1.05 4.10
N THR A 307 10.16 2.38 3.97
CA THR A 307 10.08 3.33 5.10
C THR A 307 9.33 4.59 4.68
N GLU A 308 8.69 5.26 5.65
CA GLU A 308 7.99 6.52 5.40
C GLU A 308 8.92 7.65 4.95
N GLU A 309 10.14 7.77 5.51
CA GLU A 309 11.05 8.84 5.08
C GLU A 309 11.60 8.57 3.68
N GLY A 310 11.94 7.31 3.35
CA GLY A 310 12.42 6.96 2.01
C GLY A 310 11.41 7.35 0.92
N VAL A 311 10.13 7.03 1.12
CA VAL A 311 9.10 7.41 0.15
C VAL A 311 8.89 8.93 0.09
N ARG A 312 9.03 9.66 1.20
CA ARG A 312 8.98 11.14 1.20
C ARG A 312 10.15 11.75 0.43
N GLU A 313 11.35 11.23 0.61
CA GLU A 313 12.54 11.63 -0.17
C GLU A 313 12.32 11.38 -1.67
N HIS A 314 11.74 10.23 -2.04
CA HIS A 314 11.43 9.92 -3.43
C HIS A 314 10.32 10.81 -4.00
N VAL A 315 9.29 11.16 -3.23
CA VAL A 315 8.30 12.16 -3.67
C VAL A 315 8.97 13.50 -3.95
N ARG A 316 9.83 14.00 -3.06
CA ARG A 316 10.58 15.26 -3.30
C ARG A 316 11.42 15.16 -4.57
N TRP A 317 12.06 14.02 -4.80
CA TRP A 317 12.80 13.76 -6.03
C TRP A 317 11.90 13.77 -7.28
N ILE A 318 10.70 13.18 -7.23
CA ILE A 318 9.70 13.24 -8.31
C ILE A 318 9.33 14.69 -8.62
N ILE A 319 9.06 15.49 -7.58
CA ILE A 319 8.73 16.92 -7.74
C ILE A 319 9.87 17.69 -8.42
N ASP A 320 11.12 17.40 -8.06
CA ASP A 320 12.29 17.97 -8.73
C ASP A 320 12.36 17.56 -10.22
N GLN A 321 11.95 16.33 -10.57
CA GLN A 321 11.94 15.89 -11.97
C GLN A 321 10.86 16.57 -12.80
N LEU A 322 9.72 16.92 -12.17
CA LEU A 322 8.64 17.67 -12.79
C LEU A 322 9.04 19.13 -13.10
N ASP A 323 10.01 19.70 -12.39
CA ASP A 323 10.54 21.07 -12.65
C ASP A 323 9.42 22.13 -12.78
N GLY A 324 8.42 22.04 -11.91
CA GLY A 324 7.25 22.94 -11.88
C GLY A 324 6.20 22.68 -12.97
N HIS A 325 6.30 21.59 -13.72
CA HIS A 325 5.29 21.16 -14.68
C HIS A 325 3.99 20.79 -13.95
N ALA A 326 2.89 21.47 -14.28
CA ALA A 326 1.57 21.13 -13.75
C ALA A 326 1.05 19.85 -14.42
N LEU A 327 0.44 18.95 -13.63
CA LEU A 327 -0.16 17.72 -14.13
C LEU A 327 -1.68 17.84 -14.16
N ASP A 328 -2.30 17.28 -15.21
CA ASP A 328 -3.75 17.17 -15.34
C ASP A 328 -4.28 15.93 -14.58
N MET A 329 -3.42 14.93 -14.41
CA MET A 329 -3.70 13.66 -13.74
C MET A 329 -2.77 13.44 -12.52
N PRO A 330 -3.09 12.52 -11.60
CA PRO A 330 -2.33 12.33 -10.35
C PRO A 330 -0.87 11.87 -10.49
N ILE A 331 -0.13 11.99 -9.39
CA ILE A 331 1.11 11.25 -9.13
C ILE A 331 0.72 9.93 -8.47
N VAL A 332 1.04 8.82 -9.13
CA VAL A 332 0.61 7.48 -8.74
C VAL A 332 1.73 6.76 -7.98
N PHE A 333 1.36 6.18 -6.83
CA PHE A 333 2.19 5.22 -6.09
C PHE A 333 2.02 3.82 -6.70
N ASP A 334 3.10 3.26 -7.19
CA ASP A 334 3.13 1.94 -7.82
C ASP A 334 4.12 1.03 -7.08
N TRP A 335 3.60 0.12 -6.24
CA TRP A 335 4.38 -0.84 -5.48
C TRP A 335 3.84 -2.23 -5.76
N GLU A 336 4.59 -3.09 -6.47
CA GLU A 336 4.09 -4.38 -6.97
C GLU A 336 4.88 -5.60 -6.49
N GLU A 337 5.89 -5.40 -5.63
CA GLU A 337 6.80 -6.46 -5.18
C GLU A 337 6.20 -7.43 -4.14
N PHE A 338 4.88 -7.61 -4.18
CA PHE A 338 4.11 -8.42 -3.23
C PHE A 338 4.48 -9.91 -3.27
N THR A 339 4.90 -10.43 -4.42
CA THR A 339 5.32 -11.84 -4.56
C THR A 339 6.51 -12.18 -3.67
N ASN A 340 7.31 -11.19 -3.29
CA ASN A 340 8.44 -11.33 -2.37
C ASN A 340 8.37 -10.31 -1.22
N PHE A 341 7.16 -9.96 -0.77
CA PHE A 341 6.92 -8.91 0.22
C PHE A 341 7.84 -9.02 1.45
N GLN A 342 8.05 -10.23 1.94
CA GLN A 342 8.91 -10.53 3.09
C GLN A 342 10.36 -10.05 2.95
N LYS A 343 10.87 -9.82 1.74
CA LYS A 343 12.25 -9.34 1.52
C LYS A 343 12.44 -7.88 1.92
N TYR A 344 11.36 -7.12 2.02
CA TYR A 344 11.42 -5.68 2.32
C TYR A 344 11.39 -5.39 3.83
N GLY A 345 11.17 -6.41 4.68
CA GLY A 345 11.23 -6.28 6.13
C GLY A 345 10.16 -5.35 6.70
N MET A 346 8.93 -5.53 6.24
CA MET A 346 7.76 -4.72 6.59
C MET A 346 6.57 -5.59 6.88
N SER A 347 5.60 -5.03 7.61
CA SER A 347 4.26 -5.59 7.76
C SER A 347 3.25 -4.94 6.79
N ILE A 348 2.04 -5.50 6.71
CA ILE A 348 0.92 -4.91 5.96
C ILE A 348 0.57 -3.52 6.52
N HIS A 349 0.71 -3.31 7.83
CA HIS A 349 0.53 -1.99 8.41
C HIS A 349 1.56 -0.98 7.86
N ASP A 350 2.84 -1.36 7.82
CA ASP A 350 3.91 -0.48 7.34
C ASP A 350 3.66 0.00 5.90
N ILE A 351 3.26 -0.87 4.97
CA ILE A 351 3.01 -0.45 3.58
C ILE A 351 1.82 0.51 3.45
N ASN A 352 0.80 0.38 4.31
CA ASN A 352 -0.31 1.33 4.35
C ASN A 352 0.14 2.70 4.90
N GLU A 353 1.01 2.74 5.91
CA GLU A 353 1.56 3.99 6.44
C GLU A 353 2.57 4.64 5.47
N ILE A 354 3.34 3.84 4.72
CA ILE A 354 4.19 4.33 3.63
C ILE A 354 3.36 4.98 2.54
N TYR A 355 2.25 4.36 2.14
CA TYR A 355 1.34 5.00 1.19
C TYR A 355 0.75 6.30 1.75
N ALA A 356 0.35 6.32 3.03
CA ALA A 356 -0.12 7.54 3.66
C ALA A 356 0.95 8.64 3.66
N ALA A 357 2.22 8.30 3.91
CA ALA A 357 3.35 9.22 3.84
C ALA A 357 3.58 9.75 2.41
N PHE A 358 3.49 8.89 1.39
CA PHE A 358 3.53 9.28 -0.02
C PHE A 358 2.41 10.28 -0.34
N ALA A 359 1.17 9.94 0.00
CA ALA A 359 0.00 10.75 -0.33
C ALA A 359 0.04 12.13 0.32
N ASP A 360 0.45 12.19 1.60
CA ASP A 360 0.64 13.42 2.34
C ASP A 360 1.76 14.29 1.72
N GLU A 361 2.91 13.72 1.37
CA GLU A 361 4.02 14.48 0.78
C GLU A 361 3.67 15.00 -0.64
N VAL A 362 2.97 14.21 -1.45
CA VAL A 362 2.47 14.63 -2.78
C VAL A 362 1.52 15.82 -2.62
N THR A 363 0.57 15.72 -1.69
CA THR A 363 -0.43 16.77 -1.41
C THR A 363 0.23 18.06 -0.91
N LYS A 364 1.22 17.95 -0.01
CA LYS A 364 1.99 19.11 0.49
C LYS A 364 2.70 19.88 -0.61
N ASN A 365 3.07 19.21 -1.70
CA ASN A 365 3.72 19.82 -2.85
C ASN A 365 2.74 20.28 -3.95
N GLY A 366 1.43 20.25 -3.68
CA GLY A 366 0.41 20.81 -4.57
C GLY A 366 -0.06 19.88 -5.69
N TYR A 367 0.32 18.61 -5.64
CA TYR A 367 -0.14 17.58 -6.58
C TYR A 367 -1.17 16.66 -5.93
N LYS A 368 -1.85 15.85 -6.74
CA LYS A 368 -2.83 14.87 -6.25
C LYS A 368 -2.19 13.47 -6.20
N PRO A 369 -2.31 12.72 -5.09
CA PRO A 369 -1.86 11.34 -5.02
C PRO A 369 -2.93 10.37 -5.54
N MET A 370 -2.49 9.23 -6.05
CA MET A 370 -3.35 8.10 -6.43
C MET A 370 -2.66 6.79 -6.08
N LEU A 371 -3.43 5.79 -5.67
CA LEU A 371 -2.94 4.44 -5.41
C LEU A 371 -3.14 3.58 -6.65
N TYR A 372 -2.07 3.01 -7.21
CA TYR A 372 -2.18 1.92 -8.17
C TYR A 372 -2.02 0.57 -7.45
N SER A 373 -2.89 -0.38 -7.79
CA SER A 373 -2.76 -1.76 -7.31
C SER A 373 -3.69 -2.71 -8.07
N SER A 374 -3.30 -3.98 -8.16
CA SER A 374 -4.20 -5.02 -8.69
C SER A 374 -5.35 -5.34 -7.74
N LYS A 375 -6.47 -5.84 -8.30
CA LYS A 375 -7.64 -6.30 -7.53
C LYS A 375 -7.27 -7.18 -6.33
N ASN A 376 -6.35 -8.13 -6.53
CA ASN A 376 -5.96 -9.06 -5.49
C ASN A 376 -5.33 -8.33 -4.30
N PHE A 377 -4.42 -7.39 -4.53
CA PHE A 377 -3.75 -6.68 -3.43
C PHE A 377 -4.65 -5.59 -2.82
N LEU A 378 -5.57 -5.00 -3.60
CA LEU A 378 -6.61 -4.10 -3.07
C LEU A 378 -7.56 -4.79 -2.08
N ASN A 379 -7.77 -6.10 -2.23
CA ASN A 379 -8.62 -6.87 -1.30
C ASN A 379 -7.86 -7.37 -0.07
N ASN A 380 -6.55 -7.60 -0.18
CA ASN A 380 -5.81 -8.37 0.84
C ASN A 380 -4.72 -7.56 1.57
N ILE A 381 -4.25 -6.44 1.02
CA ILE A 381 -3.14 -5.66 1.60
C ILE A 381 -3.58 -4.24 1.95
N TRP A 382 -4.32 -3.59 1.05
CA TRP A 382 -4.72 -2.20 1.23
C TRP A 382 -5.94 -2.08 2.14
N SER A 383 -5.79 -1.35 3.25
CA SER A 383 -6.87 -1.11 4.21
C SER A 383 -7.98 -0.25 3.59
N GLU A 384 -9.20 -0.35 4.12
CA GLU A 384 -10.31 0.54 3.70
C GLU A 384 -10.00 2.02 3.96
N LYS A 385 -9.26 2.33 5.05
CA LYS A 385 -8.75 3.67 5.33
C LYS A 385 -7.87 4.18 4.20
N THR A 386 -6.93 3.37 3.73
CA THR A 386 -6.04 3.72 2.61
C THR A 386 -6.83 3.92 1.32
N LYS A 387 -7.67 2.94 0.94
CA LYS A 387 -8.45 2.98 -0.31
C LYS A 387 -9.46 4.12 -0.37
N SER A 388 -9.98 4.57 0.78
CA SER A 388 -10.93 5.69 0.85
C SER A 388 -10.26 7.07 0.97
N SER A 389 -8.95 7.12 1.26
CA SER A 389 -8.22 8.38 1.46
C SER A 389 -7.87 9.10 0.15
N THR A 390 -7.82 8.37 -0.96
CA THR A 390 -7.35 8.82 -2.27
C THR A 390 -8.01 8.03 -3.40
N PRO A 391 -8.02 8.55 -4.65
CA PRO A 391 -8.46 7.78 -5.80
C PRO A 391 -7.61 6.52 -6.03
N VAL A 392 -8.26 5.45 -6.49
CA VAL A 392 -7.59 4.18 -6.86
C VAL A 392 -7.56 4.02 -8.38
N TRP A 393 -6.39 3.62 -8.88
CA TRP A 393 -6.19 3.06 -10.22
C TRP A 393 -6.10 1.53 -10.08
N LEU A 394 -7.19 0.87 -10.45
CA LEU A 394 -7.36 -0.58 -10.33
C LEU A 394 -6.72 -1.29 -11.53
N ALA A 395 -5.82 -2.24 -11.29
CA ALA A 395 -5.42 -3.21 -12.31
C ALA A 395 -6.25 -4.50 -12.21
N HIS A 396 -6.98 -4.82 -13.27
CA HIS A 396 -7.70 -6.09 -13.38
C HIS A 396 -8.01 -6.44 -14.84
N PHE A 397 -7.23 -7.34 -15.43
CA PHE A 397 -7.25 -7.63 -16.87
C PHE A 397 -8.37 -8.62 -17.25
N VAL A 398 -9.61 -8.14 -17.19
CA VAL A 398 -10.83 -8.90 -17.50
C VAL A 398 -11.82 -8.01 -18.27
N ASP A 399 -12.84 -8.62 -18.88
CA ASP A 399 -13.86 -7.86 -19.63
C ASP A 399 -14.84 -7.12 -18.70
N GLU A 400 -15.02 -7.61 -17.47
CA GLU A 400 -15.87 -7.01 -16.45
C GLU A 400 -15.25 -7.28 -15.08
N THR A 401 -14.86 -6.21 -14.38
CA THR A 401 -14.27 -6.33 -13.04
C THR A 401 -15.33 -6.66 -12.00
N ASP A 402 -15.07 -7.67 -11.17
CA ASP A 402 -15.83 -8.01 -9.96
C ASP A 402 -15.15 -7.47 -8.69
N TYR A 403 -14.45 -6.34 -8.80
CA TYR A 403 -13.94 -5.61 -7.65
C TYR A 403 -15.04 -4.70 -7.07
N ASP A 404 -15.39 -4.93 -5.80
CA ASP A 404 -16.48 -4.21 -5.12
C ASP A 404 -16.05 -2.84 -4.56
N GLY A 405 -14.75 -2.54 -4.51
CA GLY A 405 -14.23 -1.29 -4.00
C GLY A 405 -14.36 -0.12 -4.98
N GLU A 406 -14.17 1.09 -4.48
CA GLU A 406 -14.17 2.31 -5.30
C GLU A 406 -12.85 2.46 -6.08
N TYR A 407 -12.94 2.84 -7.35
CA TYR A 407 -11.80 3.15 -8.22
C TYR A 407 -12.19 4.25 -9.20
N ALA A 408 -11.23 5.07 -9.60
CA ALA A 408 -11.42 6.17 -10.54
C ALA A 408 -10.88 5.85 -11.95
N ILE A 409 -9.86 4.97 -12.01
CA ILE A 409 -9.27 4.47 -13.24
C ILE A 409 -9.22 2.94 -13.16
N TRP A 410 -9.50 2.27 -14.28
CA TRP A 410 -9.36 0.83 -14.43
C TRP A 410 -8.41 0.51 -15.58
N GLN A 411 -7.26 -0.09 -15.25
CA GLN A 411 -6.37 -0.73 -16.21
C GLN A 411 -6.97 -2.10 -16.56
N ALA A 412 -7.63 -2.15 -17.72
CA ALA A 412 -8.40 -3.30 -18.16
C ALA A 412 -7.61 -4.24 -19.07
N SER A 413 -6.42 -3.81 -19.55
CA SER A 413 -5.56 -4.64 -20.39
C SER A 413 -4.11 -4.20 -20.31
N ALA A 414 -3.20 -5.17 -20.46
CA ALA A 414 -1.77 -4.96 -20.70
C ALA A 414 -1.32 -5.47 -22.10
N TYR A 415 -2.29 -5.75 -22.98
CA TYR A 415 -2.08 -6.35 -24.30
C TYR A 415 -2.73 -5.50 -25.41
N GLY A 416 -2.75 -4.19 -25.21
CA GLY A 416 -3.31 -3.23 -26.14
C GLY A 416 -2.39 -2.93 -27.31
N HIS A 417 -2.97 -2.67 -28.49
CA HIS A 417 -2.27 -2.12 -29.64
C HIS A 417 -2.91 -0.80 -30.07
N ILE A 418 -2.13 0.28 -30.05
CA ILE A 418 -2.57 1.62 -30.46
C ILE A 418 -1.64 2.18 -31.54
N PRO A 419 -2.17 2.86 -32.57
CA PRO A 419 -1.35 3.63 -33.51
C PRO A 419 -0.41 4.60 -32.77
N GLY A 420 0.86 4.60 -33.15
CA GLY A 420 1.90 5.43 -32.55
C GLY A 420 2.82 4.72 -31.56
N ILE A 421 2.50 3.47 -31.17
CA ILE A 421 3.34 2.62 -30.31
C ILE A 421 3.66 1.32 -31.02
N ASN A 422 4.92 0.87 -30.94
CA ASN A 422 5.36 -0.42 -31.47
C ASN A 422 5.40 -1.46 -30.35
N GLY A 423 4.37 -2.31 -30.28
CA GLY A 423 4.26 -3.37 -29.27
C GLY A 423 3.05 -3.20 -28.38
N ASP A 424 3.01 -4.00 -27.32
CA ASP A 424 1.92 -4.00 -26.34
C ASP A 424 1.97 -2.70 -25.50
N VAL A 425 0.79 -2.16 -25.18
CA VAL A 425 0.60 -1.04 -24.27
C VAL A 425 -0.58 -1.32 -23.33
N ASP A 426 -0.47 -0.78 -22.13
CA ASP A 426 -1.52 -0.84 -21.12
C ASP A 426 -2.67 0.11 -21.51
N MET A 427 -3.91 -0.30 -21.24
CA MET A 427 -5.12 0.44 -21.65
C MET A 427 -6.04 0.71 -20.47
N ASP A 428 -6.37 1.99 -20.31
CA ASP A 428 -7.05 2.51 -19.13
C ASP A 428 -8.39 3.14 -19.46
N ILE A 429 -9.32 3.00 -18.51
CA ILE A 429 -10.64 3.63 -18.52
C ILE A 429 -10.73 4.53 -17.30
N GLN A 430 -10.85 5.83 -17.51
CA GLN A 430 -11.18 6.78 -16.43
C GLN A 430 -12.69 7.01 -16.39
N TYR A 431 -13.26 6.93 -15.19
CA TYR A 431 -14.67 7.22 -14.93
C TYR A 431 -14.83 8.68 -14.50
N LEU A 432 -15.50 9.50 -15.30
CA LEU A 432 -15.62 10.95 -15.11
C LEU A 432 -16.53 11.33 -13.93
N ASN A 433 -17.35 10.40 -13.45
CA ASN A 433 -18.18 10.57 -12.26
C ASN A 433 -17.42 10.28 -10.96
N LYS A 434 -16.17 9.81 -11.04
CA LYS A 434 -15.28 9.56 -9.91
C LYS A 434 -14.22 10.67 -9.83
N PRO A 435 -14.01 11.29 -8.66
CA PRO A 435 -13.01 12.34 -8.51
C PRO A 435 -11.60 11.76 -8.62
N ILE A 436 -10.71 12.53 -9.27
CA ILE A 436 -9.25 12.31 -9.30
C ILE A 436 -8.49 13.49 -8.72
#